data_AF-A0A926B189-F1
#
_entry.id   AF-A0A926B189-F1
#
_cell.length_a   1.000
_cell.length_b   1.000
_cell.length_c   1.000
_cell.angle_alpha   90.00
_cell.angle_beta   90.00
_cell.angle_gamma   90.00
#
_symmetry.space_group_name_H-M   'P 1'
#
loop_
_entity.id
_entity.type
_entity.pdbx_description
1 polymer ?
#
loop_
_entity_poly.entity_id
_entity_poly.type
_entity_poly.pdbx_seq_one_letter_code
_entity_poly.pdbx_strand_id
1 'polypeptide(L)'
;MKMSRMGTIVSVLPGLLGLIFFYSLAIHMHESLGDWPTGIGEAGFPPALLLHANIATFYCWTLLPVSVLAFPIIVIVCACVPRWNRFVLYVAVYALAWIVSIGLMQLAPDQYLYWWND
;
A
#
# COMPACT_ATOMS: atom_id res chain seq x y z
N MET A 1 11.10 -19.24 17.60
CA MET A 1 10.14 -18.27 18.17
C MET A 1 8.76 -18.51 17.57
N LYS A 2 7.69 -18.50 18.38
CA LYS A 2 6.31 -18.59 17.87
C LYS A 2 5.79 -17.18 17.63
N MET A 3 5.32 -16.90 16.41
CA MET A 3 4.68 -15.61 16.10
C MET A 3 3.31 -15.54 16.75
N SER A 4 2.96 -14.36 17.26
CA SER A 4 1.62 -14.09 17.77
C SER A 4 0.67 -13.77 16.62
N ARG A 5 -0.58 -14.20 16.74
CA ARG A 5 -1.61 -13.89 15.75
C ARG A 5 -1.79 -12.39 15.60
N MET A 6 -1.85 -11.67 16.72
CA MET A 6 -2.02 -10.21 16.73
C MET A 6 -0.86 -9.51 16.01
N GLY A 7 0.40 -9.84 16.34
CA GLY A 7 1.55 -9.24 15.68
C GLY A 7 1.59 -9.55 14.18
N THR A 8 1.15 -10.74 13.77
CA THR A 8 1.04 -11.10 12.34
C THR A 8 0.00 -10.23 11.63
N ILE A 9 -1.17 -10.04 12.25
CA ILE A 9 -2.22 -9.16 11.71
C ILE A 9 -1.68 -7.73 11.57
N VAL A 10 -1.03 -7.20 12.60
CA VAL A 10 -0.45 -5.85 12.57
C VAL A 10 0.61 -5.71 11.47
N SER A 11 1.44 -6.73 11.25
CA SER A 11 2.43 -6.74 10.18
C SER A 11 1.82 -6.72 8.78
N VAL A 12 0.71 -7.43 8.56
CA VAL A 12 0.09 -7.54 7.23
C VAL A 12 -0.82 -6.35 6.93
N LEU A 13 -1.39 -5.74 7.97
CA LEU A 13 -2.44 -4.73 7.85
C LEU A 13 -2.09 -3.56 6.90
N PRO A 14 -0.87 -2.96 6.93
CA PRO A 14 -0.58 -1.83 6.04
C PRO A 14 -0.59 -2.20 4.56
N GLY A 15 -0.03 -3.37 4.20
CA GLY A 15 -0.07 -3.86 2.81
C GLY A 15 -1.50 -4.16 2.36
N LEU A 16 -2.29 -4.82 3.23
CA LEU A 16 -3.69 -5.13 2.95
C LEU A 16 -4.54 -3.87 2.78
N LEU A 17 -4.36 -2.86 3.63
CA LEU A 17 -5.05 -1.58 3.52
C LEU A 17 -4.66 -0.85 2.23
N GLY A 18 -3.38 -0.87 1.85
CA GLY A 18 -2.92 -0.32 0.58
C GLY A 18 -3.62 -0.99 -0.61
N LEU A 19 -3.74 -2.32 -0.60
CA LEU A 19 -4.45 -3.06 -1.64
C LEU A 19 -5.94 -2.72 -1.69
N ILE A 20 -6.58 -2.60 -0.51
CA ILE A 20 -8.00 -2.21 -0.41
C ILE A 20 -8.21 -0.82 -0.99
N PHE A 21 -7.42 0.18 -0.57
CA PHE A 21 -7.54 1.55 -1.09
C PHE A 21 -7.30 1.63 -2.60
N PHE A 22 -6.29 0.92 -3.09
CA PHE A 22 -5.98 0.88 -4.51
C PHE A 22 -7.12 0.31 -5.34
N TYR A 23 -7.68 -0.85 -4.96
CA TYR A 23 -8.77 -1.46 -5.72
C TYR A 23 -10.12 -0.80 -5.48
N SER A 24 -10.38 -0.26 -4.29
CA SER A 24 -11.59 0.54 -4.05
C SER A 24 -11.60 1.81 -4.89
N LEU A 25 -10.44 2.45 -5.06
CA LEU A 25 -10.32 3.59 -5.95
C LEU A 25 -10.50 3.19 -7.41
N ALA A 26 -9.88 2.09 -7.86
CA ALA A 26 -10.04 1.59 -9.23
C ALA A 26 -11.52 1.38 -9.57
N ILE A 27 -12.26 0.71 -8.68
CA ILE A 27 -13.71 0.50 -8.84
C ILE A 27 -14.46 1.84 -8.86
N HIS A 28 -14.21 2.72 -7.88
CA HIS A 28 -14.90 4.01 -7.80
C HIS A 28 -14.64 4.89 -9.02
N MET A 29 -13.43 4.84 -9.57
CA MET A 29 -13.04 5.56 -10.78
C MET A 29 -13.77 5.03 -12.00
N HIS A 30 -13.76 3.71 -12.22
CA HIS A 30 -14.47 3.08 -13.33
C HIS A 30 -15.98 3.41 -13.29
N GLU A 31 -16.62 3.30 -12.12
CA GLU A 31 -18.04 3.63 -11.98
C GLU A 31 -18.34 5.12 -12.18
N SER A 32 -17.42 6.01 -11.77
CA SER A 32 -17.63 7.47 -11.86
C SER A 32 -17.40 8.01 -13.27
N LEU A 33 -16.50 7.39 -14.04
CA LEU A 33 -16.13 7.83 -15.39
C LEU A 33 -16.86 7.02 -16.48
N GLY A 34 -17.43 5.86 -16.12
CA GLY A 34 -18.03 4.90 -17.03
C GLY A 34 -17.02 4.03 -17.80
N ASP A 35 -15.72 4.31 -17.62
CA ASP A 35 -14.57 3.59 -18.19
C ASP A 35 -13.30 3.98 -17.40
N TRP A 36 -12.13 3.54 -17.84
CA TRP A 36 -10.84 3.92 -17.28
C TRP A 36 -10.38 5.33 -17.70
N PRO A 37 -9.53 6.01 -16.90
CA PRO A 37 -9.03 7.34 -17.24
C PRO A 37 -8.23 7.31 -18.55
N THR A 38 -8.52 8.24 -19.45
CA THR A 38 -7.88 8.34 -20.77
C THR A 38 -6.61 9.18 -20.76
N GLY A 39 -6.24 9.76 -19.62
CA GLY A 39 -5.12 10.66 -19.48
C GLY A 39 -4.69 10.84 -18.03
N ILE A 40 -3.64 11.64 -17.87
CA ILE A 40 -2.98 11.99 -16.62
C ILE A 40 -3.77 13.08 -15.86
N GLY A 41 -3.70 13.04 -14.53
CA GLY A 41 -4.30 14.03 -13.64
C GLY A 41 -5.78 13.81 -13.33
N GLU A 42 -6.40 14.82 -12.72
CA GLU A 42 -7.73 14.69 -12.09
C GLU A 42 -8.78 15.60 -12.75
N ALA A 43 -8.46 16.15 -13.93
CA ALA A 43 -9.35 17.07 -14.64
C ALA A 43 -10.67 16.37 -15.03
N GLY A 44 -11.79 16.94 -14.58
CA GLY A 44 -13.12 16.37 -14.82
C GLY A 44 -13.56 15.31 -13.80
N PHE A 45 -12.74 15.00 -12.79
CA PHE A 45 -13.15 14.07 -11.74
C PHE A 45 -14.29 14.68 -10.92
N PRO A 46 -15.37 13.92 -10.67
CA PRO A 46 -16.39 14.32 -9.71
C PRO A 46 -15.77 14.54 -8.31
N PRO A 47 -16.27 15.49 -7.50
CA PRO A 47 -15.67 15.80 -6.20
C PRO A 47 -15.49 14.60 -5.26
N ALA A 48 -16.41 13.63 -5.29
CA ALA A 48 -16.30 12.41 -4.50
C ALA A 48 -15.17 11.49 -4.97
N LEU A 49 -14.98 11.36 -6.29
CA LEU A 49 -13.88 10.60 -6.87
C LEU A 49 -12.55 11.26 -6.52
N LEU A 50 -12.46 12.58 -6.67
CA LEU A 50 -11.28 13.36 -6.31
C LEU A 50 -10.89 13.17 -4.84
N LEU A 51 -11.87 13.20 -3.92
CA LEU A 51 -11.59 12.94 -2.50
C LEU A 51 -11.05 11.53 -2.27
N HIS A 52 -11.66 10.51 -2.88
CA HIS A 52 -11.21 9.13 -2.75
C HIS A 52 -9.80 8.94 -3.33
N ALA A 53 -9.53 9.53 -4.50
CA ALA A 53 -8.21 9.54 -5.13
C ALA A 53 -7.17 10.09 -4.16
N ASN A 54 -7.39 11.29 -3.63
CA ASN A 54 -6.49 11.93 -2.67
C ASN A 54 -6.24 11.09 -1.41
N ILE A 55 -7.25 10.44 -0.85
CA ILE A 55 -7.08 9.58 0.34
C ILE A 55 -6.23 8.35 0.00
N ALA A 56 -6.55 7.66 -1.09
CA ALA A 56 -5.88 6.43 -1.49
C ALA A 56 -4.42 6.71 -1.92
N THR A 57 -4.19 7.74 -2.72
CA THR A 57 -2.85 8.15 -3.17
C THR A 57 -2.04 8.64 -1.98
N PHE A 58 -2.59 9.48 -1.10
CA PHE A 58 -1.90 9.90 0.13
C PHE A 58 -1.48 8.70 0.97
N TYR A 59 -2.38 7.75 1.24
CA TYR A 59 -2.03 6.56 2.01
C TYR A 59 -0.90 5.77 1.36
N CYS A 60 -1.01 5.44 0.07
CA CYS A 60 -0.06 4.56 -0.60
C CYS A 60 1.31 5.25 -0.82
N TRP A 61 1.30 6.50 -1.29
CA TRP A 61 2.52 7.26 -1.58
C TRP A 61 3.23 7.81 -0.34
N THR A 62 2.55 7.92 0.81
CA THR A 62 3.25 8.19 2.09
C THR A 62 3.76 6.93 2.76
N LEU A 63 3.01 5.82 2.66
CA LEU A 63 3.42 4.56 3.28
C LEU A 63 4.72 4.05 2.63
N LEU A 64 4.87 4.11 1.31
CA LEU A 64 6.07 3.63 0.61
C LEU A 64 7.39 4.26 1.13
N PRO A 65 7.60 5.58 1.12
CA PRO A 65 8.85 6.19 1.58
C PRO A 65 9.07 5.97 3.08
N VAL A 66 8.01 6.02 3.90
CA VAL A 66 8.09 5.69 5.33
C VAL A 66 8.58 4.26 5.52
N SER A 67 8.06 3.32 4.73
CA SER A 67 8.47 1.91 4.76
C SER A 67 9.93 1.75 4.37
N VAL A 68 10.35 2.34 3.25
CA VAL A 68 11.72 2.22 2.72
C VAL A 68 12.75 2.82 3.69
N LEU A 69 12.43 3.93 4.37
CA LEU A 69 13.33 4.56 5.34
C LEU A 69 13.30 3.88 6.71
N ALA A 70 12.11 3.51 7.20
CA ALA A 70 11.97 2.89 8.51
C ALA A 70 12.46 1.44 8.52
N PHE A 71 12.28 0.70 7.43
CA PHE A 71 12.66 -0.71 7.34
C PHE A 71 14.13 -0.99 7.70
N PRO A 72 15.14 -0.36 7.07
CA PRO A 72 16.55 -0.61 7.41
C PRO A 72 16.86 -0.22 8.85
N ILE A 73 16.30 0.89 9.34
CA ILE A 73 16.49 1.35 10.73
C ILE A 73 15.92 0.31 11.70
N ILE A 74 14.69 -0.16 11.48
CA ILE A 74 14.03 -1.15 12.32
C ILE A 74 14.83 -2.47 12.31
N VAL A 75 15.32 -2.92 11.15
CA VAL A 75 16.15 -4.13 11.05
C VAL A 75 17.44 -3.99 11.86
N ILE A 76 18.16 -2.87 11.70
CA ILE A 76 19.40 -2.60 12.44
C ILE A 76 19.14 -2.58 13.94
N VAL A 77 18.11 -1.86 14.40
CA VAL A 77 17.80 -1.77 15.82
C VAL A 77 17.38 -3.14 16.38
N CYS A 78 16.58 -3.92 15.63
CA CYS A 78 16.22 -5.28 16.05
C CYS A 78 17.42 -6.24 16.10
N ALA A 79 18.42 -6.05 15.24
CA ALA A 79 19.65 -6.83 15.24
C ALA A 79 20.61 -6.43 16.38
N CYS A 80 20.73 -5.13 16.67
CA CYS A 80 21.63 -4.61 17.71
C CYS A 80 21.08 -4.78 19.13
N VAL A 81 19.77 -4.90 19.31
CA VAL A 81 19.12 -5.05 20.63
C VAL A 81 18.66 -6.50 20.80
N PRO A 82 19.34 -7.35 21.61
CA PRO A 82 19.02 -8.78 21.73
C PRO A 82 17.57 -9.07 22.13
N ARG A 83 16.97 -8.17 22.94
CA ARG A 83 15.57 -8.27 23.36
C ARG A 83 14.57 -8.07 22.21
N TRP A 84 14.99 -7.38 21.15
CA TRP A 84 14.14 -7.00 20.01
C TRP A 84 14.37 -7.86 18.77
N ASN A 85 15.34 -8.77 18.80
CA ASN A 85 15.54 -9.77 17.74
C ASN A 85 14.23 -10.54 17.42
N ARG A 86 13.33 -10.63 18.40
CA ARG A 86 12.01 -11.22 18.20
C ARG A 86 11.09 -10.51 17.19
N PHE A 87 11.37 -9.24 16.89
CA PHE A 87 10.58 -8.44 15.97
C PHE A 87 10.99 -8.61 14.50
N VAL A 88 12.17 -9.18 14.23
CA VAL A 88 12.67 -9.40 12.86
C VAL A 88 11.67 -10.20 12.01
N LEU A 89 11.01 -11.21 12.59
CA LEU A 89 9.98 -11.97 11.86
C LEU A 89 8.75 -11.13 11.48
N TYR A 90 8.31 -10.20 12.34
CA TYR A 90 7.18 -9.32 12.03
C TYR A 90 7.54 -8.30 10.95
N VAL A 91 8.79 -7.84 10.94
CA VAL A 91 9.34 -6.96 9.90
C VAL A 91 9.44 -7.69 8.56
N ALA A 92 9.88 -8.96 8.58
CA ALA A 92 9.90 -9.80 7.38
C ALA A 92 8.49 -10.07 6.82
N VAL A 93 7.52 -10.39 7.68
CA VAL A 93 6.11 -10.59 7.26
C VAL A 93 5.53 -9.30 6.68
N TYR A 94 5.84 -8.16 7.28
CA TYR A 94 5.44 -6.86 6.75
C TYR A 94 6.00 -6.62 5.35
N ALA A 95 7.31 -6.82 5.14
CA ALA A 95 7.93 -6.66 3.82
C ALA A 95 7.32 -7.62 2.78
N LEU A 96 7.08 -8.87 3.16
CA LEU A 96 6.44 -9.85 2.29
C LEU A 96 5.02 -9.41 1.91
N ALA A 97 4.21 -8.99 2.88
CA ALA A 97 2.86 -8.50 2.62
C ALA A 97 2.87 -7.30 1.67
N TRP A 98 3.84 -6.41 1.83
CA TRP A 98 4.05 -5.26 0.94
C TRP A 98 4.41 -5.67 -0.49
N ILE A 99 5.39 -6.56 -0.66
CA ILE A 99 5.81 -7.08 -1.97
C ILE A 99 4.63 -7.77 -2.68
N VAL A 100 3.90 -8.61 -1.93
CA VAL A 100 2.71 -9.30 -2.46
C VAL A 100 1.64 -8.28 -2.86
N SER A 101 1.41 -7.25 -2.06
CA SER A 101 0.42 -6.22 -2.37
C SER A 101 0.78 -5.43 -3.63
N ILE A 102 2.03 -4.99 -3.78
CA ILE A 102 2.51 -4.33 -5.01
C ILE A 102 2.34 -5.27 -6.22
N GLY A 103 2.73 -6.54 -6.08
CA GLY A 103 2.58 -7.53 -7.15
C GLY A 103 1.12 -7.72 -7.57
N LEU A 104 0.20 -7.77 -6.59
CA LEU A 104 -1.23 -7.85 -6.86
C LEU A 104 -1.80 -6.58 -7.48
N MET A 105 -1.25 -5.40 -7.18
CA MET A 105 -1.66 -4.15 -7.84
C MET A 105 -1.38 -4.17 -9.35
N GLN A 106 -0.33 -4.88 -9.80
CA GLN A 106 0.00 -5.02 -11.23
C GLN A 106 -1.04 -5.79 -12.05
N LEU A 107 -2.06 -6.36 -11.42
CA LEU A 107 -3.18 -7.03 -12.10
C LEU A 107 -4.31 -6.07 -12.49
N ALA A 108 -4.22 -4.79 -12.10
CA ALA A 108 -5.21 -3.79 -12.49
C ALA A 108 -5.06 -3.38 -13.97
N PRO A 109 -6.10 -2.79 -14.57
CA PRO A 109 -6.06 -2.38 -15.97
C PRO A 109 -4.98 -1.34 -16.27
N ASP A 110 -4.35 -1.45 -17.44
CA ASP A 110 -3.19 -0.65 -17.83
C ASP A 110 -3.45 0.86 -17.80
N GLN A 111 -4.65 1.30 -18.18
CA GLN A 111 -5.04 2.72 -18.15
C GLN A 111 -5.11 3.25 -16.70
N TYR A 112 -5.63 2.45 -15.77
CA TYR A 112 -5.64 2.81 -14.36
C TYR A 112 -4.23 2.80 -13.77
N LEU A 113 -3.41 1.79 -14.11
CA LEU A 113 -2.01 1.74 -13.69
C LEU A 113 -1.21 2.92 -14.24
N TYR A 114 -1.48 3.34 -15.47
CA TYR A 114 -0.85 4.50 -16.08
C TYR A 114 -1.19 5.78 -15.31
N TRP A 115 -2.47 5.98 -14.97
CA TRP A 115 -2.90 7.11 -14.14
C TRP A 115 -2.37 7.04 -12.70
N TRP A 116 -2.33 5.84 -12.10
CA TRP A 116 -1.89 5.65 -10.72
C TRP A 116 -0.41 5.98 -10.50
N ASN A 117 0.41 5.79 -11.54
CA ASN A 117 1.86 6.01 -11.50
C ASN A 117 2.27 7.42 -11.96
N ASP A 118 1.31 8.29 -12.26
CA ASP A 118 1.53 9.72 -12.50
C ASP A 118 1.72 10.49 -11.18
#